data_AF-A0A1S3QX51-F1
#
_entry.id   AF-A0A1S3QX51-F1
#
_cell.length_a   1.000
_cell.length_b   1.000
_cell.length_c   1.000
_cell.angle_alpha   90.00
_cell.angle_beta   90.00
_cell.angle_gamma   90.00
#
_symmetry.space_group_name_H-M   'P 1'
#
loop_
_entity.id
_entity.type
_entity.pdbx_description
1 polymer ?
#
loop_
_entity_poly.entity_id
_entity_poly.type
_entity_poly.pdbx_seq_one_letter_code
_entity_poly.pdbx_strand_id
1 'polypeptide(L)'
;DTTWLQDDCEDIRSHECPSGFVRPPLIMVSVDGFRASYMKRGSTVIPNIEKLRACGTHAPYMRPMYPTKTFPNLYTLATGLYPESHGIVGNSMHDPVFDANFNLRGREKLNHRWWGGQP
;
A
#
# COMPACT_ATOMS: atom_id res chain seq x y z
N ASP A 1 30.84 -3.69 -9.84
CA ASP A 1 29.43 -3.31 -10.00
C ASP A 1 29.05 -2.23 -9.00
N THR A 2 28.44 -1.15 -9.47
CA THR A 2 27.83 -0.13 -8.61
C THR A 2 26.47 -0.64 -8.11
N THR A 3 26.08 -0.22 -6.90
CA THR A 3 24.74 -0.54 -6.40
C THR A 3 23.73 0.45 -6.98
N TRP A 4 22.45 0.04 -7.09
CA TRP A 4 21.37 0.96 -7.51
C TRP A 4 21.36 2.26 -6.72
N LEU A 5 21.74 2.25 -5.44
CA LEU A 5 21.79 3.47 -4.63
C LEU A 5 22.85 4.48 -5.09
N GLN A 6 23.96 3.99 -5.65
CA GLN A 6 25.12 4.79 -6.08
C GLN A 6 24.97 5.36 -7.49
N ASP A 7 24.12 4.77 -8.32
CA ASP A 7 23.89 5.27 -9.68
C ASP A 7 23.20 6.65 -9.66
N ASP A 8 23.23 7.40 -10.76
CA ASP A 8 22.52 8.67 -10.86
C ASP A 8 21.00 8.49 -11.06
N CYS A 9 20.23 9.58 -10.97
CA CYS A 9 18.83 9.54 -11.38
C CYS A 9 18.76 9.59 -12.92
N GLU A 10 18.07 8.62 -13.52
CA GLU A 10 17.86 8.54 -14.96
C GLU A 10 16.38 8.77 -15.32
N ASP A 11 16.13 9.45 -16.44
CA ASP A 11 14.79 9.68 -16.98
C ASP A 11 14.34 8.49 -17.84
N ILE A 12 13.48 7.64 -17.28
CA ILE A 12 13.00 6.41 -17.93
C ILE A 12 11.85 6.74 -18.89
N ARG A 13 12.18 7.07 -20.15
CA ARG A 13 11.20 7.45 -21.19
C ARG A 13 10.53 6.26 -21.89
N SER A 14 11.20 5.11 -21.91
CA SER A 14 10.72 3.87 -22.50
C SER A 14 11.00 2.70 -21.57
N HIS A 15 10.18 1.66 -21.62
CA HIS A 15 10.32 0.50 -20.74
C HIS A 15 11.44 -0.43 -21.22
N GLU A 16 12.40 -0.71 -20.35
CA GLU A 16 13.47 -1.69 -20.57
C GLU A 16 13.10 -2.99 -19.86
N CYS A 17 12.45 -3.90 -20.57
CA CYS A 17 12.02 -5.18 -20.01
C CYS A 17 12.65 -6.36 -20.77
N PRO A 18 13.14 -7.40 -20.07
CA PRO A 18 13.68 -8.58 -20.72
C PRO A 18 12.57 -9.39 -21.41
N SER A 19 12.97 -10.31 -22.30
CA SER A 19 12.04 -11.19 -23.03
C SER A 19 11.09 -11.91 -22.08
N GLY A 20 9.80 -11.93 -22.43
CA GLY A 20 8.73 -12.54 -21.61
C GLY A 20 7.86 -11.51 -20.88
N PHE A 21 8.34 -10.28 -20.70
CA PHE A 21 7.53 -9.18 -20.17
C PHE A 21 6.76 -8.48 -21.30
N VAL A 22 5.48 -8.84 -21.46
CA VAL A 22 4.59 -8.20 -22.45
C VAL A 22 4.12 -6.80 -22.02
N ARG A 23 4.26 -6.46 -20.74
CA ARG A 23 3.97 -5.15 -20.14
C ARG A 23 4.86 -4.93 -18.92
N PRO A 24 5.16 -3.67 -18.55
CA PRO A 24 5.88 -3.38 -17.31
C PRO A 24 5.11 -3.91 -16.11
N PRO A 25 5.75 -4.66 -15.20
CA PRO A 25 5.10 -5.14 -14.00
C PRO A 25 4.86 -3.97 -13.03
N LEU A 26 3.73 -4.00 -12.32
CA LEU A 26 3.46 -3.09 -11.21
C LEU A 26 3.77 -3.81 -9.89
N ILE A 27 4.57 -3.17 -9.04
CA ILE A 27 4.87 -3.66 -7.69
C ILE A 27 4.26 -2.68 -6.69
N MET A 28 3.33 -3.17 -5.87
CA MET A 28 2.77 -2.39 -4.76
C MET A 28 3.50 -2.76 -3.47
N VAL A 29 4.28 -1.81 -2.94
CA VAL A 29 5.00 -1.98 -1.67
C VAL A 29 4.30 -1.17 -0.60
N SER A 30 3.74 -1.84 0.40
CA SER A 30 3.11 -1.20 1.55
C SER A 30 3.98 -1.30 2.79
N VAL A 31 4.18 -0.17 3.49
CA VAL A 31 4.91 -0.09 4.76
C VAL A 31 3.94 0.38 5.85
N ASP A 32 3.51 -0.55 6.70
CA ASP A 32 2.52 -0.26 7.75
C ASP A 32 3.04 0.79 8.75
N GLY A 33 2.19 1.75 9.11
CA GLY A 33 2.54 2.81 10.05
C GLY A 33 3.59 3.82 9.55
N PHE A 34 3.93 3.83 8.25
CA PHE A 34 4.90 4.79 7.72
C PHE A 34 4.30 6.20 7.63
N ARG A 35 4.45 6.97 8.71
CA ARG A 35 3.98 8.35 8.78
C ARG A 35 4.77 9.23 7.81
N ALA A 36 4.09 10.10 7.07
CA ALA A 36 4.71 11.00 6.07
C ALA A 36 5.91 11.82 6.63
N SER A 37 5.86 12.23 7.90
CA SER A 37 6.97 12.96 8.54
C SER A 37 8.25 12.16 8.67
N TYR A 38 8.24 10.83 8.55
CA TYR A 38 9.44 10.01 8.59
C TYR A 38 10.34 10.25 7.37
N MET A 39 9.81 10.74 6.25
CA MET A 39 10.61 11.20 5.11
C MET A 39 11.59 12.32 5.48
N LYS A 40 11.27 13.12 6.51
CA LYS A 40 12.15 14.20 6.99
C LYS A 40 13.43 13.70 7.65
N ARG A 41 13.56 12.39 7.93
CA ARG A 41 14.82 11.80 8.40
C ARG A 41 15.91 11.81 7.33
N GLY A 42 15.52 11.91 6.05
CA GLY A 42 16.43 12.09 4.93
C GLY A 42 17.27 10.86 4.57
N SER A 43 18.22 11.07 3.65
CA SER A 43 19.04 10.03 3.03
C SER A 43 19.98 9.30 3.98
N THR A 44 20.27 9.85 5.16
CA THR A 44 21.15 9.20 6.15
C THR A 44 20.50 8.00 6.83
N VAL A 45 19.17 7.96 6.90
CA VAL A 45 18.42 6.88 7.57
C VAL A 45 17.68 5.98 6.57
N ILE A 46 17.12 6.55 5.51
CA ILE A 46 16.32 5.84 4.51
C ILE A 46 16.82 6.12 3.08
N PRO A 47 18.10 5.85 2.77
CA PRO A 47 18.73 6.25 1.51
C PRO A 47 17.99 5.75 0.26
N ASN A 48 17.51 4.50 0.27
CA ASN A 48 16.81 3.92 -0.88
C ASN A 48 15.44 4.57 -1.14
N ILE A 49 14.65 4.82 -0.07
CA ILE A 49 13.34 5.46 -0.20
C ILE A 49 13.51 6.92 -0.60
N GLU A 50 14.55 7.59 -0.09
CA GLU A 50 14.85 8.96 -0.46
C GLU A 50 15.28 9.08 -1.92
N LYS A 51 16.06 8.11 -2.44
CA LYS A 51 16.38 8.05 -3.88
C LYS A 51 15.11 7.85 -4.72
N LEU A 52 14.18 6.97 -4.32
CA LEU A 52 12.88 6.82 -4.99
C LEU A 52 12.06 8.13 -4.97
N ARG A 53 12.08 8.88 -3.85
CA ARG A 53 11.40 10.18 -3.73
C ARG A 53 12.00 11.23 -4.67
N ALA A 54 13.32 11.25 -4.80
CA ALA A 54 14.05 12.24 -5.58
C ALA A 54 14.02 11.98 -7.09
N CYS A 55 14.21 10.73 -7.53
CA CYS A 55 14.21 10.37 -8.94
C CYS A 55 12.79 10.07 -9.50
N GLY A 56 11.83 9.75 -8.63
CA GLY A 56 10.46 9.39 -8.99
C GLY A 56 9.44 10.50 -8.73
N THR A 57 8.17 10.12 -8.72
CA THR A 57 7.06 11.00 -8.35
C THR A 57 6.66 10.79 -6.90
N HIS A 58 6.46 11.87 -6.14
CA HIS A 58 6.01 11.82 -4.76
C HIS A 58 5.04 12.95 -4.40
N ALA A 59 4.25 12.73 -3.35
CA ALA A 59 3.42 13.75 -2.71
C ALA A 59 3.96 14.07 -1.30
N PRO A 60 3.71 15.27 -0.74
CA PRO A 60 4.12 15.60 0.63
C PRO A 60 3.53 14.65 1.70
N TYR A 61 2.32 14.14 1.45
CA TYR A 61 1.66 13.10 2.23
C TYR A 61 0.51 12.50 1.41
N MET A 62 0.05 11.31 1.81
CA MET A 62 -1.19 10.70 1.32
C MET A 62 -2.21 10.66 2.46
N ARG A 63 -3.45 11.07 2.20
CA ARG A 63 -4.50 11.08 3.22
C ARG A 63 -5.14 9.68 3.33
N PRO A 64 -5.07 9.02 4.50
CA PRO A 64 -5.75 7.73 4.71
C PRO A 64 -7.26 7.91 4.84
N MET A 65 -8.00 6.82 4.69
CA MET A 65 -9.41 6.75 5.05
C MET A 65 -9.60 6.53 6.55
N TYR A 66 -10.75 6.99 7.05
CA TYR A 66 -11.17 6.74 8.42
C TYR A 66 -11.88 5.37 8.53
N PRO A 67 -11.60 4.58 9.59
CA PRO A 67 -10.57 4.79 10.59
C PRO A 67 -9.15 4.53 10.02
N THR A 68 -8.16 5.26 10.53
CA THR A 68 -6.76 5.16 10.09
C THR A 68 -6.10 3.88 10.64
N LYS A 69 -6.58 2.73 10.18
CA LYS A 69 -6.17 1.37 10.56
C LYS A 69 -5.75 0.57 9.32
N THR A 70 -4.90 -0.44 9.55
CA THR A 70 -4.29 -1.28 8.51
C THR A 70 -5.30 -1.87 7.53
N PHE A 71 -6.24 -2.71 7.97
CA PHE A 71 -7.13 -3.44 7.06
C PHE A 71 -8.06 -2.51 6.27
N PRO A 72 -8.73 -1.53 6.90
CA PRO A 72 -9.53 -0.55 6.15
C PRO A 72 -8.73 0.15 5.06
N ASN A 73 -7.54 0.65 5.37
CA ASN A 73 -6.75 1.43 4.40
C ASN A 73 -6.10 0.58 3.31
N LEU A 74 -5.59 -0.61 3.63
CA LEU A 74 -5.05 -1.51 2.61
C LEU A 74 -6.12 -2.00 1.65
N TYR A 75 -7.34 -2.26 2.15
CA TYR A 75 -8.43 -2.72 1.30
C TYR A 75 -9.05 -1.57 0.49
N THR A 76 -9.09 -0.35 1.03
CA THR A 76 -9.35 0.86 0.24
C THR A 76 -8.34 1.00 -0.90
N LEU A 77 -7.04 0.78 -0.65
CA LEU A 77 -6.01 0.88 -1.70
C LEU A 77 -6.21 -0.15 -2.81
N ALA A 78 -6.61 -1.39 -2.46
CA ALA A 78 -6.86 -2.44 -3.43
C ALA A 78 -8.13 -2.20 -4.27
N THR A 79 -9.18 -1.66 -3.65
CA THR A 79 -10.52 -1.58 -4.28
C THR A 79 -10.89 -0.20 -4.82
N GLY A 80 -10.24 0.86 -4.34
CA GLY A 80 -10.65 2.25 -4.59
C GLY A 80 -11.93 2.67 -3.88
N LEU A 81 -12.49 1.84 -2.98
CA LEU A 81 -13.75 2.09 -2.29
C LEU A 81 -13.55 2.60 -0.86
N TYR A 82 -14.55 3.29 -0.33
CA TYR A 82 -14.59 3.65 1.09
C TYR A 82 -14.84 2.43 1.98
N PRO A 83 -14.40 2.47 3.26
CA PRO A 83 -14.63 1.37 4.20
C PRO A 83 -16.07 0.91 4.36
N GLU A 84 -17.02 1.85 4.35
CA GLU A 84 -18.45 1.56 4.41
C GLU A 84 -18.97 0.81 3.18
N SER A 85 -18.31 0.96 2.02
CA SER A 85 -18.72 0.32 0.77
C SER A 85 -18.06 -1.05 0.57
N HIS A 86 -16.78 -1.18 0.94
CA HIS A 86 -16.06 -2.45 0.82
C HIS A 86 -16.20 -3.38 2.03
N GLY A 87 -16.91 -2.97 3.08
CA GLY A 87 -17.27 -3.79 4.25
C GLY A 87 -16.21 -3.83 5.36
N ILE A 88 -14.93 -3.67 5.02
CA ILE A 88 -13.83 -3.64 6.00
C ILE A 88 -13.71 -2.28 6.72
N VAL A 89 -14.61 -2.02 7.67
CA VAL A 89 -14.66 -0.78 8.47
C VAL A 89 -13.68 -0.74 9.66
N GLY A 90 -13.04 -1.86 10.00
CA GLY A 90 -12.10 -1.93 11.12
C GLY A 90 -11.23 -3.20 11.12
N ASN A 91 -10.19 -3.18 11.96
CA ASN A 91 -9.36 -4.38 12.21
C ASN A 91 -10.08 -5.42 13.07
N SER A 92 -11.09 -4.98 13.82
CA SER A 92 -12.01 -5.80 14.59
C SER A 92 -13.42 -5.25 14.38
N MET A 93 -14.36 -6.11 14.00
CA MET A 93 -15.72 -5.72 13.64
C MET A 93 -16.70 -6.81 14.10
N HIS A 94 -17.94 -6.42 14.40
CA HIS A 94 -19.04 -7.34 14.58
C HIS A 94 -20.09 -7.05 13.52
N ASP A 95 -20.58 -8.08 12.84
CA ASP A 95 -21.70 -7.96 11.90
C ASP A 95 -22.91 -8.69 12.50
N PRO A 96 -24.02 -7.96 12.77
CA PRO A 96 -25.21 -8.55 13.39
C PRO A 96 -26.02 -9.45 12.45
N VAL A 97 -25.86 -9.32 11.13
CA VAL A 97 -26.51 -10.20 10.15
C VAL A 97 -25.78 -11.54 10.09
N PHE A 98 -24.45 -11.51 10.20
CA PHE A 98 -23.63 -12.72 10.25
C PHE A 98 -23.55 -13.35 11.64
N ASP A 99 -23.97 -12.62 12.67
CA ASP A 99 -23.76 -12.92 14.10
C ASP A 99 -22.32 -13.40 14.38
N ALA A 100 -21.36 -12.64 13.85
CA ALA A 100 -19.96 -13.05 13.83
C ALA A 100 -19.00 -11.88 14.06
N ASN A 101 -17.81 -12.20 14.57
CA ASN A 101 -16.76 -11.23 14.84
C ASN A 101 -15.59 -11.41 13.89
N PHE A 102 -15.29 -10.37 13.12
CA PHE A 102 -14.06 -10.23 12.36
C PHE A 102 -12.93 -9.76 13.28
N ASN A 103 -11.75 -10.36 13.18
CA ASN A 103 -10.53 -9.82 13.77
C ASN A 103 -9.28 -10.31 13.02
N LEU A 104 -8.17 -9.58 13.18
CA LEU A 104 -6.90 -9.85 12.47
C LEU A 104 -6.27 -11.22 12.73
N ARG A 105 -6.52 -11.81 13.91
CA ARG A 105 -5.84 -13.03 14.38
C ARG A 105 -6.68 -14.29 14.13
N GLY A 106 -7.98 -14.15 13.96
CA GLY A 106 -8.94 -15.23 13.78
C GLY A 106 -9.02 -15.73 12.35
N ARG A 107 -9.71 -16.86 12.18
CA ARG A 107 -9.97 -17.46 10.86
C ARG A 107 -11.11 -16.78 10.09
N GLU A 108 -11.97 -16.05 10.79
CA GLU A 108 -13.10 -15.32 10.17
C GLU A 108 -12.65 -14.36 9.06
N LYS A 109 -11.43 -13.81 9.14
CA LYS A 109 -10.89 -12.95 8.08
C LYS A 109 -10.72 -13.64 6.73
N LEU A 110 -10.67 -14.98 6.69
CA LEU A 110 -10.55 -15.74 5.45
C LEU A 110 -11.90 -15.95 4.75
N ASN A 111 -12.99 -15.60 5.44
CA ASN A 111 -14.33 -15.82 4.94
C ASN A 111 -14.73 -14.70 3.98
N HIS A 112 -15.06 -15.03 2.73
CA HIS A 112 -15.27 -14.04 1.65
C HIS A 112 -16.42 -13.06 1.94
N ARG A 113 -17.38 -13.44 2.79
CA ARG A 113 -18.55 -12.62 3.18
C ARG A 113 -18.21 -11.23 3.75
N TRP A 114 -17.00 -11.05 4.29
CA TRP A 114 -16.55 -9.77 4.85
C TRP A 114 -16.01 -8.80 3.79
N TRP A 115 -15.65 -9.30 2.61
CA TRP A 115 -14.83 -8.60 1.62
C TRP A 115 -15.68 -8.22 0.40
N GLY A 116 -16.18 -6.99 0.40
CA GLY A 116 -16.95 -6.44 -0.73
C GLY A 116 -16.07 -5.78 -1.81
N GLY A 117 -16.70 -5.33 -2.89
CA GLY A 117 -15.99 -4.65 -3.99
C GLY A 117 -15.17 -5.60 -4.87
N GLN A 118 -14.21 -5.04 -5.62
CA GLN A 118 -13.32 -5.78 -6.49
C GLN A 118 -11.88 -5.26 -6.32
N PRO A 119 -11.00 -6.03 -5.65
CA PRO A 119 -9.58 -5.72 -5.55
C PRO A 119 -8.79 -6.09 -6.81
#